data_AF-A0A0C2VNQ2-F1
#
_entry.id   AF-A0A0C2VNQ2-F1
#
_cell.length_a   1.000
_cell.length_b   1.000
_cell.length_c   1.000
_cell.angle_alpha   90.00
_cell.angle_beta   90.00
_cell.angle_gamma   90.00
#
_symmetry.space_group_name_H-M   'P 1'
#
loop_
_entity.id
_entity.type
_entity.pdbx_description
1 polymer ?
#
loop_
_entity_poly.entity_id
_entity_poly.type
_entity_poly.pdbx_seq_one_letter_code
_entity_poly.pdbx_strand_id
1 'polypeptide(L)' 'MENNKSFAEFMNESTVPQKQSSEMTMMEIYVDMVINEILLKQRKQQILTALDEALDQKDQVAFMELSKELNTLEVTHGV' A
#
# COMPACT_ATOMS: atom_id res chain seq x y z
N MET A 1 -14.28 -2.74 -22.95
CA MET A 1 -14.68 -3.86 -22.07
C MET A 1 -13.79 -3.75 -20.85
N GLU A 2 -14.28 -3.07 -19.82
CA GLU A 2 -13.53 -2.86 -18.57
C GLU A 2 -13.58 -4.15 -17.75
N ASN A 3 -12.41 -4.55 -17.28
CA ASN A 3 -12.12 -5.81 -16.64
C ASN A 3 -12.73 -5.85 -15.22
N ASN A 4 -14.05 -6.02 -15.11
CA ASN A 4 -14.76 -6.25 -13.85
C ASN A 4 -14.54 -7.68 -13.32
N LYS A 5 -13.29 -8.15 -13.33
CA LYS A 5 -12.87 -9.43 -12.73
C LYS A 5 -12.40 -9.24 -11.29
N SER A 6 -13.20 -8.61 -10.42
CA SER A 6 -12.69 -8.18 -9.09
C SER A 6 -13.57 -8.57 -7.91
N PHE A 7 -14.22 -9.73 -7.94
CA PHE A 7 -14.90 -10.20 -6.73
C PHE A 7 -14.91 -11.72 -6.59
N ALA A 8 -15.30 -12.41 -7.67
CA ALA A 8 -15.39 -13.87 -7.66
C ALA A 8 -14.01 -14.56 -7.65
N GLU A 9 -12.99 -14.01 -8.32
CA GLU A 9 -11.65 -14.61 -8.36
C GLU A 9 -10.93 -14.51 -6.99
N PHE A 10 -11.00 -13.36 -6.31
CA PHE A 10 -10.44 -13.18 -4.94
C PHE A 10 -11.07 -14.13 -3.91
N MET A 11 -12.37 -14.37 -4.03
CA MET A 11 -13.13 -15.24 -3.13
C MET A 11 -12.79 -16.73 -3.33
N ASN A 12 -12.35 -17.12 -4.53
CA ASN A 12 -11.90 -18.49 -4.84
C ASN A 12 -10.42 -18.71 -4.48
N GLU A 13 -9.56 -17.70 -4.55
CA GLU A 13 -8.16 -17.83 -4.10
C GLU A 13 -8.05 -17.90 -2.56
N SER A 14 -9.06 -17.40 -1.84
CA SER A 14 -9.10 -17.41 -0.38
C SER A 14 -9.54 -18.76 0.23
N THR A 15 -9.57 -19.86 -0.53
CA THR A 15 -9.74 -21.21 0.02
C THR A 15 -8.48 -21.67 0.75
N VAL A 16 -8.09 -20.96 1.80
CA VAL A 16 -7.11 -21.38 2.80
C VAL A 16 -7.89 -22.11 3.91
N PRO A 17 -7.47 -23.33 4.29
CA PRO A 17 -8.28 -24.27 5.06
C PRO A 17 -8.54 -23.78 6.49
N GLN A 18 -9.82 -23.56 6.78
CA GLN A 18 -10.52 -23.92 8.02
C GLN A 18 -9.65 -24.27 9.25
N LYS A 19 -9.00 -23.27 9.86
CA LYS A 19 -8.70 -23.25 11.29
C LYS A 19 -8.20 -21.86 11.70
N GLN A 20 -9.01 -21.19 12.52
CA GLN A 20 -8.60 -20.09 13.41
C GLN A 20 -8.29 -18.75 12.74
N SER A 21 -9.29 -18.09 12.18
CA SER A 21 -9.33 -16.63 12.20
C SER A 21 -10.79 -16.20 12.25
N SER A 22 -11.10 -15.33 13.21
CA SER A 22 -12.40 -14.70 13.42
C SER A 22 -12.99 -14.22 12.09
N GLU A 23 -14.24 -14.56 11.82
CA GLU A 23 -15.02 -14.00 10.71
C GLU A 23 -15.08 -12.48 10.85
N MET A 24 -14.09 -11.77 10.30
CA MET A 24 -14.19 -10.33 10.13
C MET A 24 -15.37 -10.07 9.20
N THR A 25 -16.30 -9.24 9.65
CA THR A 25 -17.43 -8.82 8.85
C THR A 25 -16.90 -8.11 7.60
N MET A 26 -17.58 -8.23 6.46
CA MET A 26 -17.20 -7.55 5.21
C MET A 26 -16.94 -6.03 5.40
N MET A 27 -17.64 -5.42 6.37
CA MET A 27 -17.45 -4.03 6.77
C MET A 27 -16.09 -3.78 7.44
N GLU A 28 -15.61 -4.69 8.28
CA GLU A 28 -14.29 -4.59 8.94
C GLU A 28 -13.17 -4.69 7.91
N ILE A 29 -13.29 -5.63 6.95
CA ILE A 29 -12.35 -5.75 5.83
C ILE A 29 -12.32 -4.47 4.97
N TYR A 30 -13.50 -3.88 4.71
CA TYR A 30 -13.58 -2.62 3.96
C TYR A 30 -12.94 -1.46 4.72
N VAL A 31 -13.21 -1.34 6.02
CA VAL A 31 -12.59 -0.33 6.88
C VAL A 31 -11.08 -0.47 6.88
N ASP A 32 -10.55 -1.69 7.03
CA ASP A 32 -9.12 -1.96 7.00
C ASP A 32 -8.49 -1.61 5.66
N MET A 33 -9.18 -1.91 4.54
CA MET A 33 -8.70 -1.53 3.20
C MET A 33 -8.60 0.00 3.05
N VAL A 34 -9.64 0.73 3.46
CA VAL A 34 -9.66 2.20 3.39
C VAL A 34 -8.58 2.81 4.29
N ILE A 35 -8.42 2.29 5.52
CA ILE A 35 -7.36 2.73 6.43
C ILE A 35 -5.99 2.49 5.81
N ASN A 36 -5.75 1.30 5.25
CA ASN A 36 -4.49 0.99 4.57
C ASN A 36 -4.24 1.93 3.38
N GLU A 37 -5.24 2.22 2.55
CA GLU A 37 -5.08 3.20 1.48
C GLU A 37 -4.69 4.58 1.98
N ILE A 38 -5.32 5.06 3.06
CA ILE A 38 -5.01 6.36 3.65
C ILE A 38 -3.58 6.37 4.18
N LEU A 39 -3.18 5.33 4.92
CA LEU A 39 -1.83 5.20 5.47
C LEU A 39 -0.78 5.16 4.35
N LEU A 40 -1.06 4.47 3.25
CA LEU A 40 -0.17 4.41 2.09
C LEU A 40 -0.02 5.77 1.42
N LYS A 41 -1.14 6.48 1.19
CA LYS A 41 -1.12 7.84 0.63
C LYS A 41 -0.34 8.80 1.54
N GLN A 42 -0.56 8.71 2.85
CA GLN A 42 0.15 9.53 3.83
C GLN A 42 1.65 9.23 3.83
N ARG A 43 2.06 7.96 3.84
CA ARG A 43 3.48 7.57 3.82
C ARG A 43 4.17 8.02 2.53
N LYS A 44 3.51 7.85 1.39
CA LYS A 44 4.02 8.37 0.10
C LYS A 44 4.22 9.88 0.15
N GLN A 45 3.25 10.62 0.68
CA GLN A 45 3.35 12.07 0.81
C GLN A 45 4.52 12.49 1.72
N GLN A 46 4.73 11.79 2.84
CA GLN A 46 5.85 12.05 3.75
C GLN A 46 7.20 11.85 3.07
N ILE A 47 7.37 10.76 2.31
CA ILE A 47 8.63 10.48 1.58
C ILE A 47 8.87 11.56 0.51
N LEU A 48 7.83 11.99 -0.21
CA LEU A 48 7.95 13.07 -1.20
C LEU A 48 8.36 14.39 -0.55
N THR A 49 7.74 14.76 0.57
CA THR A 49 8.13 15.98 1.30
C THR A 49 9.56 15.89 1.82
N ALA A 50 9.99 14.74 2.32
CA ALA A 50 11.36 14.52 2.76
C ALA A 50 12.37 14.55 1.60
N LEU A 51 11.97 14.08 0.40
CA LEU A 51 12.79 14.19 -0.81
C LEU A 51 12.98 15.65 -1.23
N ASP A 52 11.91 16.44 -1.19
CA ASP A 52 11.97 17.88 -1.48
C ASP A 52 12.90 18.60 -0.48
N GLU A 53 12.78 18.30 0.81
CA GLU A 53 13.69 18.84 1.84
C GLU A 53 15.14 18.41 1.63
N ALA A 54 15.39 17.16 1.23
CA ALA A 54 16.73 16.66 0.92
C ALA A 54 17.33 17.37 -0.31
N LEU A 55 16.50 17.71 -1.32
CA LEU A 55 16.93 18.49 -2.47
C LEU A 55 17.31 19.92 -2.07
N ASP A 56 16.51 20.57 -1.23
CA ASP A 56 16.77 21.92 -0.72
C ASP A 56 18.08 21.98 0.08
N GLN A 57 18.36 20.94 0.87
CA GLN A 57 19.57 20.82 1.67
C GLN A 57 20.78 20.28 0.88
N LYS A 58 20.58 19.92 -0.39
CA LYS A 58 21.58 19.21 -1.23
C LYS A 58 22.14 17.94 -0.59
N ASP A 59 21.32 17.26 0.22
CA ASP A 59 21.69 15.99 0.84
C ASP A 59 21.43 14.85 -0.15
N GLN A 60 22.47 14.52 -0.91
CA GLN A 60 22.42 13.46 -1.91
C GLN A 60 22.25 12.07 -1.28
N VAL A 61 22.70 11.86 -0.04
CA VAL A 61 22.60 10.55 0.62
C VAL A 61 21.15 10.32 1.04
N ALA A 62 20.56 11.30 1.75
CA ALA A 62 19.16 11.26 2.13
C ALA A 62 18.23 11.11 0.92
N PHE A 63 18.50 11.86 -0.16
CA PHE A 63 17.72 11.76 -1.39
C PHE A 63 17.75 10.35 -2.01
N MET A 64 18.93 9.71 -2.05
CA MET A 64 19.07 8.37 -2.62
C MET A 64 18.43 7.28 -1.75
N GLU A 65 18.48 7.43 -0.42
CA GLU A 65 17.81 6.49 0.50
C GLU A 65 16.29 6.62 0.42
N LEU A 66 15.76 7.84 0.48
CA LEU A 66 14.33 8.11 0.36
C LEU A 66 13.77 7.71 -1.01
N SER A 67 14.54 7.88 -2.08
CA SER A 67 14.15 7.44 -3.43
C SER A 67 14.06 5.92 -3.53
N LYS A 68 14.96 5.19 -2.86
CA LYS A 68 14.86 3.72 -2.77
C LYS A 68 13.65 3.31 -1.95
N GLU A 69 13.39 3.97 -0.82
CA GLU A 69 12.23 3.68 0.00
C GLU A 69 10.92 3.90 -0.78
N LEU A 70 10.81 5.02 -1.50
CA LEU A 70 9.67 5.30 -2.37
C LEU A 70 9.48 4.20 -3.43
N ASN A 71 10.56 3.78 -4.09
CA ASN A 71 10.50 2.72 -5.11
C ASN A 71 10.07 1.37 -4.50
N THR A 72 10.58 1.01 -3.33
CA THR A 72 10.14 -0.20 -2.63
C THR A 72 8.68 -0.13 -2.21
N LEU A 73 8.19 1.05 -1.81
CA LEU A 73 6.78 1.27 -1.47
C LEU A 73 5.90 1.11 -2.71
N GLU A 74 6.32 1.65 -3.86
CA GLU A 74 5.61 1.52 -5.13
C GLU A 74 5.64 0.10 -5.71
N VAL A 75 6.72 -0.65 -5.52
CA VAL A 75 6.79 -2.07 -5.94
C VAL A 75 5.95 -2.96 -5.03
N THR A 76 5.94 -2.69 -3.72
CA THR A 76 5.20 -3.52 -2.75
C THR A 76 3.69 -3.26 -2.81
N HIS A 77 3.27 -2.05 -3.19
CA HIS A 77 1.86 -1.65 -3.29
C HIS A 77 1.40 -1.39 -4.73
N GLY A 78 2.23 -1.70 -5.72
CA GLY A 78 1.96 -1.54 -7.13
C GLY A 78 1.09 -2.67 -7.68
N VAL A 79 0.02 -2.26 -8.37
CA VAL A 79 -0.84 -3.07 -9.26
C VAL A 79 -0.05 -3.52 -10.49
#